data_AF-A0A2V6Z0D3-F1
#
_entry.id   AF-A0A2V6Z0D3-F1
#
_cell.length_a   1.000
_cell.length_b   1.000
_cell.length_c   1.000
_cell.angle_alpha   90.00
_cell.angle_beta   90.00
_cell.angle_gamma   90.00
#
_symmetry.space_group_name_H-M   'P 1'
#
loop_
_entity.id
_entity.type
_entity.pdbx_description
1 polymer ?
#
loop_
_entity_poly.entity_id
_entity_poly.type
_entity_poly.pdbx_seq_one_letter_code
_entity_poly.pdbx_strand_id
1 'polypeptide(L)'
;MSSSRMVERADGRGERAVELDGLVRALAETVPVLVERLSAVRPARLYRDALELLERPLLGHVLSMTGGNQLRAARLLGLNRNTLRKRCRELRLALPGRSGRARSGRAASPVP
;
A
#
# COMPACT_ATOMS: atom_id res chain seq x y z
N MET A 1 -0.43 53.52 -2.83
CA MET A 1 -1.57 52.95 -3.58
C MET A 1 -1.25 51.48 -3.81
N SER A 2 -1.51 50.63 -2.81
CA SER A 2 -2.67 49.73 -2.77
C SER A 2 -2.91 49.03 -4.11
N SER A 3 -2.42 47.81 -4.24
CA SER A 3 -3.10 46.80 -5.05
C SER A 3 -2.86 45.44 -4.42
N SER A 4 -3.66 45.18 -3.41
CA SER A 4 -4.04 43.84 -2.99
C SER A 4 -4.25 42.94 -4.20
N ARG A 5 -3.44 41.90 -4.34
CA ARG A 5 -3.89 40.65 -4.98
C ARG A 5 -3.95 39.59 -3.91
N MET A 6 -5.14 39.56 -3.32
CA MET A 6 -5.74 38.42 -2.66
C MET A 6 -5.71 37.26 -3.67
N VAL A 7 -4.69 36.40 -3.58
CA VAL A 7 -4.69 35.13 -4.30
C VAL A 7 -5.55 34.18 -3.46
N GLU A 8 -6.75 33.89 -3.98
CA GLU A 8 -7.59 32.80 -3.54
C GLU A 8 -6.74 31.54 -3.35
N ARG A 9 -6.56 31.14 -2.09
CA ARG A 9 -6.24 29.75 -1.80
C ARG A 9 -7.51 28.96 -2.09
N ALA A 10 -7.62 28.48 -3.33
CA ALA A 10 -8.58 27.44 -3.68
C ALA A 10 -8.54 26.35 -2.60
N ASP A 11 -9.70 26.02 -2.04
CA ASP A 11 -9.83 25.17 -0.87
C ASP A 11 -9.47 23.72 -1.21
N GLY A 12 -8.18 23.40 -1.20
CA GLY A 12 -7.64 22.06 -1.47
C GLY A 12 -8.06 20.99 -0.44
N ARG A 13 -8.97 21.29 0.49
CA ARG A 13 -9.73 20.30 1.25
C ARG A 13 -10.97 19.83 0.49
N GLY A 14 -11.67 20.73 -0.20
CA GLY A 14 -12.82 20.41 -1.04
C GLY A 14 -12.43 19.50 -2.20
N GLU A 15 -11.34 19.81 -2.91
CA GLU A 15 -10.85 18.99 -4.04
C GLU A 15 -10.48 17.57 -3.59
N ARG A 16 -9.75 17.43 -2.47
CA ARG A 16 -9.40 16.11 -1.90
C ARG A 16 -10.61 15.31 -1.42
N ALA A 17 -11.63 15.99 -0.89
CA ALA A 17 -12.88 15.32 -0.51
C ALA A 17 -13.59 14.78 -1.76
N VAL A 18 -13.67 15.57 -2.82
CA VAL A 18 -14.27 15.16 -4.12
C VAL A 18 -13.51 13.98 -4.74
N GLU A 19 -12.17 13.96 -4.66
CA GLU A 19 -11.36 12.83 -5.12
C GLU A 19 -11.64 11.54 -4.34
N LEU A 20 -11.73 11.63 -3.01
CA LEU A 20 -12.05 10.49 -2.15
C LEU A 20 -13.48 9.99 -2.39
N ASP A 21 -14.44 10.87 -2.58
CA ASP A 21 -15.83 10.52 -2.90
C ASP A 21 -15.91 9.76 -4.23
N GLY A 22 -15.12 10.17 -5.23
CA GLY A 22 -14.99 9.45 -6.49
C GLY A 22 -14.49 8.01 -6.30
N LEU A 23 -13.46 7.82 -5.46
CA LEU A 23 -12.95 6.48 -5.14
C LEU A 23 -13.98 5.64 -4.37
N VAL A 24 -14.69 6.24 -3.41
CA VAL A 24 -15.75 5.57 -2.65
C VAL A 24 -16.86 5.09 -3.57
N ARG A 25 -17.29 5.94 -4.52
CA ARG A 25 -18.29 5.55 -5.53
C ARG A 25 -17.79 4.38 -6.38
N ALA A 26 -16.56 4.46 -6.90
CA ALA A 26 -16.00 3.38 -7.71
C ALA A 26 -15.91 2.04 -6.94
N LEU A 27 -15.53 2.08 -5.66
CA LEU A 27 -15.54 0.91 -4.79
C LEU A 27 -16.96 0.38 -4.57
N ALA A 28 -17.93 1.25 -4.30
CA ALA A 28 -19.34 0.87 -4.10
C ALA A 28 -19.94 0.18 -5.34
N GLU A 29 -19.56 0.63 -6.54
CA GLU A 29 -19.96 -0.01 -7.80
C GLU A 29 -19.29 -1.38 -8.00
N THR A 30 -18.06 -1.55 -7.51
CA THR A 30 -17.27 -2.79 -7.68
C THR A 30 -17.65 -3.88 -6.68
N VAL A 31 -18.04 -3.51 -5.46
CA VAL A 31 -18.30 -4.45 -4.35
C VAL A 31 -19.35 -5.52 -4.68
N PRO A 32 -20.51 -5.21 -5.29
CA PRO A 32 -21.50 -6.23 -5.65
C PRO A 32 -20.94 -7.33 -6.55
N VAL A 33 -20.19 -6.95 -7.59
CA VAL A 33 -19.53 -7.89 -8.51
C VAL A 33 -18.52 -8.76 -7.76
N LEU A 34 -17.79 -8.18 -6.80
CA LEU A 34 -16.88 -8.91 -5.93
C LEU A 34 -17.61 -9.97 -5.09
N VAL A 35 -18.75 -9.59 -4.49
CA VAL A 35 -19.56 -10.48 -3.66
C VAL A 35 -20.10 -11.65 -4.46
N GLU A 36 -20.68 -11.40 -5.63
CA GLU A 36 -21.20 -12.46 -6.52
C GLU A 36 -20.10 -13.46 -6.90
N ARG A 37 -18.93 -12.96 -7.34
CA ARG A 37 -17.83 -13.83 -7.77
C ARG A 37 -17.24 -14.65 -6.62
N LEU A 38 -17.00 -14.04 -5.48
CA LEU A 38 -16.38 -14.72 -4.34
C LEU A 38 -17.33 -15.71 -3.68
N SER A 39 -18.61 -15.37 -3.55
CA SER A 39 -19.62 -16.26 -2.97
C SER A 39 -19.86 -17.50 -3.83
N ALA A 40 -19.76 -17.38 -5.16
CA ALA A 40 -19.87 -18.51 -6.08
C ALA A 40 -18.69 -19.50 -5.98
N VAL A 41 -17.48 -19.02 -5.69
CA VAL A 41 -16.26 -19.86 -5.67
C VAL A 41 -16.02 -20.53 -4.32
N ARG A 42 -16.17 -19.76 -3.22
CA ARG A 42 -15.90 -20.24 -1.85
C ARG A 42 -16.92 -19.67 -0.86
N PRO A 43 -18.15 -20.20 -0.83
CA PRO A 43 -19.15 -19.80 0.15
C PRO A 43 -18.58 -20.03 1.57
N ALA A 44 -18.88 -19.11 2.51
CA ALA A 44 -18.31 -19.02 3.86
C ALA A 44 -16.88 -18.43 4.02
N ARG A 45 -16.18 -18.04 2.93
CA ARG A 45 -14.92 -17.29 3.04
C ARG A 45 -14.95 -15.90 2.43
N LEU A 46 -16.13 -15.44 2.00
CA LEU A 46 -16.35 -14.15 1.33
C LEU A 46 -15.62 -12.98 2.00
N TYR A 47 -15.87 -12.74 3.29
CA TYR A 47 -15.28 -11.61 4.01
C TYR A 47 -13.74 -11.68 4.01
N ARG A 48 -13.20 -12.87 4.30
CA ARG A 48 -11.75 -13.08 4.32
C ARG A 48 -11.15 -12.87 2.93
N ASP A 49 -11.76 -13.44 1.89
CA ASP A 49 -11.24 -13.33 0.52
C ASP A 49 -11.32 -11.89 -0.02
N ALA A 50 -12.41 -11.17 0.28
CA ALA A 50 -12.53 -9.74 -0.04
C ALA A 50 -11.45 -8.91 0.68
N LEU A 51 -11.21 -9.18 1.96
CA LEU A 51 -10.18 -8.50 2.74
C LEU A 51 -8.77 -8.80 2.19
N GLU A 52 -8.47 -10.05 1.84
CA GLU A 52 -7.19 -10.41 1.23
C GLU A 52 -7.00 -9.73 -0.14
N LEU A 53 -8.06 -9.58 -0.94
CA LEU A 53 -8.02 -8.89 -2.22
C LEU A 53 -7.72 -7.40 -2.10
N LEU A 54 -8.24 -6.74 -1.06
CA LEU A 54 -7.95 -5.33 -0.80
C LEU A 54 -6.55 -5.13 -0.21
N GLU A 55 -6.17 -5.97 0.75
CA GLU A 55 -4.91 -5.77 1.48
C GLU A 55 -3.66 -6.13 0.68
N ARG A 56 -3.71 -7.16 -0.19
CA ARG A 56 -2.55 -7.53 -1.02
C ARG A 56 -1.99 -6.33 -1.82
N PRO A 57 -2.78 -5.61 -2.62
CA PRO A 57 -2.28 -4.46 -3.37
C PRO A 57 -1.92 -3.29 -2.45
N LEU A 58 -2.71 -3.00 -1.41
CA LEU A 58 -2.41 -1.91 -0.47
C LEU A 58 -1.05 -2.09 0.21
N LEU A 59 -0.84 -3.26 0.83
CA LEU A 59 0.39 -3.55 1.55
C LEU A 59 1.59 -3.69 0.59
N GLY A 60 1.37 -4.32 -0.57
CA GLY A 60 2.39 -4.45 -1.61
C GLY A 60 2.88 -3.09 -2.13
N HIS A 61 1.95 -2.17 -2.42
CA HIS A 61 2.27 -0.83 -2.90
C HIS A 61 3.08 -0.04 -1.87
N VAL A 62 2.64 -0.01 -0.60
CA VAL A 62 3.35 0.71 0.46
C VAL A 62 4.74 0.09 0.75
N LEU A 63 4.87 -1.23 0.69
CA LEU A 63 6.18 -1.87 0.78
C LEU A 63 7.09 -1.47 -0.37
N SER A 64 6.57 -1.41 -1.60
CA SER A 64 7.34 -0.95 -2.77
C SER A 64 7.80 0.50 -2.61
N MET A 65 6.89 1.42 -2.24
CA MET A 65 7.19 2.83 -1.99
C MET A 65 8.29 3.04 -0.93
N THR A 66 8.42 2.10 0.01
CA THR A 66 9.40 2.17 1.11
C THR A 66 10.65 1.34 0.87
N GLY A 67 10.85 0.80 -0.34
CA GLY A 67 11.98 -0.07 -0.68
C GLY A 67 12.01 -1.34 0.17
N GLY A 68 10.84 -1.79 0.62
CA GLY A 68 10.68 -2.94 1.51
C GLY A 68 11.00 -2.68 2.98
N ASN A 69 11.24 -1.44 3.37
CA ASN A 69 11.45 -1.09 4.77
C ASN A 69 10.15 -1.21 5.56
N GLN A 70 9.96 -2.36 6.19
CA GLN A 70 8.75 -2.67 6.95
C GLN A 70 8.44 -1.69 8.07
N LEU A 71 9.45 -1.06 8.71
CA LEU A 71 9.20 -0.09 9.76
C LEU A 71 8.60 1.20 9.18
N ARG A 72 9.14 1.67 8.05
CA ARG A 72 8.60 2.84 7.34
C ARG A 72 7.22 2.54 6.76
N ALA A 73 7.04 1.38 6.15
CA ALA A 73 5.75 0.92 5.64
C ALA A 73 4.69 0.88 6.73
N ALA A 74 5.01 0.28 7.88
CA ALA A 74 4.09 0.19 9.02
C ALA A 74 3.69 1.57 9.55
N ARG A 75 4.63 2.52 9.61
CA ARG A 75 4.33 3.91 9.98
C ARG A 75 3.40 4.59 8.98
N LEU A 76 3.66 4.44 7.67
CA LEU A 76 2.80 5.02 6.62
C LEU A 76 1.39 4.45 6.65
N LEU A 77 1.26 3.15 6.92
CA LEU A 77 -0.03 2.45 7.04
C LEU A 77 -0.75 2.72 8.38
N GLY A 78 -0.08 3.33 9.37
CA GLY A 78 -0.63 3.46 10.72
C GLY A 78 -0.79 2.13 11.46
N LEU A 79 0.01 1.12 11.10
CA LEU A 79 -0.06 -0.22 11.68
C LEU A 79 1.13 -0.50 12.59
N ASN A 80 0.93 -1.41 13.56
CA ASN A 80 2.05 -2.02 14.25
C ASN A 80 2.90 -2.85 13.26
N ARG A 81 4.23 -2.70 13.30
CA ARG A 81 5.17 -3.45 12.43
C ARG A 81 5.03 -4.98 12.57
N ASN A 82 4.68 -5.47 13.76
CA ASN A 82 4.40 -6.90 13.97
C ASN A 82 3.13 -7.34 13.23
N THR A 83 2.09 -6.50 13.23
CA THR A 83 0.86 -6.73 12.47
C THR A 83 1.16 -6.75 10.97
N LEU A 84 1.89 -5.74 10.46
CA LEU A 84 2.31 -5.72 9.05
C LEU A 84 3.10 -7.00 8.68
N ARG A 85 4.09 -7.39 9.49
CA ARG A 85 4.86 -8.62 9.26
C ARG A 85 3.97 -9.87 9.25
N LYS A 86 2.98 -9.96 10.15
CA LYS A 86 2.02 -11.08 10.18
C LYS A 86 1.17 -11.09 8.91
N ARG A 87 0.56 -9.96 8.52
CA ARG A 87 -0.25 -9.86 7.30
C ARG A 87 0.54 -10.17 6.05
N CYS A 88 1.76 -9.67 5.91
CA CYS A 88 2.60 -10.00 4.75
C CYS A 88 2.91 -11.50 4.62
N ARG A 89 3.11 -12.21 5.75
CA ARG A 89 3.29 -13.67 5.73
C ARG A 89 2.01 -14.40 5.33
N GLU A 90 0.86 -14.01 5.90
CA GLU A 90 -0.45 -14.59 5.57
C GLU A 90 -0.80 -14.41 4.08
N LEU A 91 -0.52 -13.22 3.55
CA LEU A 91 -0.75 -12.87 2.16
C LEU A 91 0.38 -13.34 1.22
N ARG A 92 1.43 -13.97 1.74
CA ARG A 92 2.60 -14.43 0.96
C ARG A 92 3.24 -13.30 0.12
N LEU A 93 3.24 -12.08 0.63
CA LEU A 93 3.91 -10.96 -0.03
C LEU A 93 5.43 -11.17 0.10
N ALA A 94 6.15 -10.96 -1.00
CA ALA A 94 7.60 -10.96 -1.01
C ALA A 94 8.10 -9.80 -0.15
N LEU A 95 8.33 -10.09 1.13
CA LEU A 95 9.13 -9.23 1.96
C LEU A 95 10.55 -9.34 1.40
N PRO A 96 11.24 -8.23 1.10
CA PRO A 96 12.67 -8.32 0.87
C PRO A 96 13.26 -8.91 2.14
N GLY A 97 13.60 -10.20 2.04
CA GLY A 97 14.37 -10.87 3.04
C GLY A 97 15.70 -10.14 3.14
N ARG A 98 16.47 -10.45 4.16
CA ARG A 98 17.89 -10.13 4.20
C ARG A 98 18.65 -10.91 3.11
N SER A 99 18.16 -10.94 1.88
CA SER A 99 18.84 -11.49 0.71
C SER A 99 20.00 -10.56 0.38
N GLY A 100 21.15 -10.89 0.98
CA GLY A 100 22.45 -10.40 0.59
C GLY A 100 22.73 -8.98 1.01
N ARG A 101 23.29 -8.81 2.21
CA ARG A 101 24.49 -8.00 2.27
C ARG A 101 25.47 -8.69 1.32
N ALA A 102 25.47 -8.29 0.05
CA ALA A 102 26.48 -8.70 -0.89
C ALA A 102 27.81 -8.46 -0.17
N ARG A 103 28.58 -9.53 -0.01
CA ARG A 103 29.96 -9.45 0.43
C ARG A 103 30.67 -8.62 -0.65
N SER A 104 30.68 -7.29 -0.52
CA SER A 104 31.71 -6.47 -1.15
C SER A 104 32.99 -6.68 -0.34
N GLY A 105 33.46 -7.93 -0.33
CA GLY A 105 34.79 -8.29 0.08
C GLY A 105 35.73 -7.66 -0.94
N ARG A 106 36.38 -6.60 -0.49
CA ARG A 106 37.81 -6.33 -0.68
C ARG A 106 38.38 -6.72 -2.04
N ALA A 107 38.70 -5.67 -2.80
CA ALA A 107 39.62 -5.69 -3.92
C ALA A 107 40.80 -6.64 -3.67
N ALA A 108 40.95 -7.61 -4.57
CA ALA A 108 42.18 -8.38 -4.72
C ALA A 108 42.53 -8.38 -6.21
N SER A 109 43.28 -7.37 -6.61
CA SER A 109 44.27 -7.35 -7.69
C SER A 109 45.10 -6.09 -7.47
N PRO A 110 46.39 -6.04 -7.84
CA PRO A 110 47.22 -6.97 -8.62
C PRO A 110 48.26 -7.67 -7.70
N VAL A 111 49.20 -8.51 -8.11
CA VAL A 111 50.48 -8.29 -8.86
C VAL A 111 51.20 -9.66 -8.97
N PRO A 112 52.27 -9.83 -9.78
CA PRO A 112 52.68 -9.17 -11.02
C PRO A 112 52.43 -10.01 -12.29
#